data_AF-A0A358KGB6-F1
#
_entry.id   AF-A0A358KGB6-F1
#
_cell.length_a   1.000
_cell.length_b   1.000
_cell.length_c   1.000
_cell.angle_alpha   90.00
_cell.angle_beta   90.00
_cell.angle_gamma   90.00
#
_symmetry.space_group_name_H-M   'P 1'
#
loop_
_entity.id
_entity.type
_entity.pdbx_description
1 polymer ?
#
loop_
_entity_poly.entity_id
_entity_poly.type
_entity_poly.pdbx_seq_one_letter_code
_entity_poly.pdbx_strand_id
1 'polypeptide(L)'
;MANLVCLGGLVWSLTKVQSPPTQALQTASPPGTVTKSRRPESRVTERVVKEAEPFHWSQIESDDYQAYVENLRSIGCPEETIRDLVKQDLDKFYEQRKAEVLNSAPPRKDYWKTGHPTTLSQPSAGTRSQLAQLDQEKNGVLNELFGAKGVAAINRPSAYSRAQSKAKSGYTMDFIPEETKAELNSVEQEFGSKLLKTMAAGTSDAEDRNEILRLREEREDRIASMLTPDQKLEYDLRKSPTAANLRLQLDGFEPSEDEFRDIFQARKQFDDQHGTVPGTTISVAEAEERRLAEQSMNEGLQNTLGEERFQDYMRQTDYDYKSIAKVAERQGLNNTVSAQVYQMKNEAEELARSIRMDGGIPVNERQQQLQQIYGETSRSIETLMGQQGAASLRAQGGGRNWLNNLGRVNPYPITKPTFQVITSGAPSP
;
A
#
# COMPACT_ATOMS: atom_id res chain seq x y z
N MET A 1 -8.04 40.00 -30.41
CA MET A 1 -7.73 40.13 -28.97
C MET A 1 -6.88 38.94 -28.55
N ALA A 2 -5.69 38.66 -29.09
CA ALA A 2 -4.42 39.42 -29.17
C ALA A 2 -3.78 39.70 -27.80
N ASN A 3 -2.75 38.91 -27.47
CA ASN A 3 -1.54 39.17 -26.65
C ASN A 3 -0.66 37.90 -26.82
N LEU A 4 0.52 37.79 -27.48
CA LEU A 4 1.70 38.65 -27.75
C LEU A 4 2.15 39.41 -26.49
N VAL A 5 3.41 39.47 -26.04
CA VAL A 5 4.75 39.00 -26.41
C VAL A 5 5.61 39.26 -25.16
N CYS A 6 6.61 38.42 -24.87
CA CYS A 6 7.95 38.88 -24.43
C CYS A 6 8.95 37.72 -24.58
N LEU A 7 9.99 38.00 -25.38
CA LEU A 7 11.03 37.12 -25.91
C LEU A 7 12.40 37.66 -25.46
N GLY A 8 13.39 36.78 -25.37
CA GLY A 8 14.83 37.10 -25.54
C GLY A 8 15.64 37.16 -24.24
N GLY A 9 16.83 36.57 -24.12
CA GLY A 9 17.67 35.82 -25.07
C GLY A 9 19.12 35.82 -24.57
N LEU A 10 19.88 34.75 -24.81
CA LEU A 10 21.36 34.81 -24.95
C LEU A 10 21.88 33.48 -25.54
N VAL A 11 22.01 33.46 -26.86
CA VAL A 11 22.86 32.55 -27.63
C VAL A 11 23.65 33.40 -28.61
N TRP A 12 24.97 33.54 -28.40
CA TRP A 12 26.06 33.76 -29.37
C TRP A 12 27.35 33.92 -28.56
N SER A 13 28.45 33.23 -28.82
CA SER A 13 29.26 33.21 -30.05
C SER A 13 30.03 31.88 -30.10
N LEU A 14 29.74 30.96 -31.00
CA LEU A 14 30.36 30.77 -32.33
C LEU A 14 31.89 30.96 -32.44
N THR A 15 32.50 29.86 -32.88
CA THR A 15 33.56 29.74 -33.91
C THR A 15 34.98 30.12 -33.55
N LYS A 16 35.85 29.09 -33.49
CA LYS A 16 36.86 28.90 -34.54
C LYS A 16 37.13 27.42 -34.78
N VAL A 17 36.78 27.00 -35.98
CA VAL A 17 37.22 25.81 -36.70
C VAL A 17 38.73 25.92 -36.92
N GLN A 18 39.49 24.83 -36.71
CA GLN A 18 40.47 24.29 -37.66
C GLN A 18 41.33 23.19 -37.03
N SER A 19 41.19 21.98 -37.58
CA SER A 19 42.15 20.89 -37.46
C SER A 19 43.47 21.27 -38.12
N PRO A 20 44.64 20.89 -37.58
CA PRO A 20 45.87 20.81 -38.35
C PRO A 20 46.05 19.41 -38.97
N PRO A 21 46.77 19.33 -40.11
CA PRO A 21 46.88 18.12 -40.92
C PRO A 21 48.05 17.22 -40.50
N THR A 22 47.93 15.96 -40.90
CA THR A 22 49.01 14.99 -41.10
C THR A 22 50.12 15.57 -41.99
N GLN A 23 51.37 15.52 -41.53
CA GLN A 23 52.54 15.55 -42.41
C GLN A 23 53.39 14.31 -42.15
N ALA A 24 53.66 13.61 -43.26
CA ALA A 24 54.53 12.47 -43.37
C ALA A 24 56.01 12.90 -43.49
N LEU A 25 56.86 11.96 -43.08
CA LEU A 25 58.29 11.76 -43.37
C LEU A 25 58.91 12.56 -44.53
N GLN A 26 60.10 13.16 -44.29
CA GLN A 26 61.30 13.13 -45.16
C GLN A 26 62.46 13.90 -44.49
N THR A 27 63.52 13.23 -44.02
CA THR A 27 64.85 12.98 -44.66
C THR A 27 65.92 14.06 -44.45
N ALA A 28 67.11 13.55 -44.09
CA ALA A 28 68.47 14.02 -44.44
C ALA A 28 69.22 15.04 -43.54
N SER A 29 70.25 14.51 -42.85
CA SER A 29 71.55 15.17 -42.51
C SER A 29 72.36 15.50 -43.78
N PRO A 30 73.55 16.19 -43.78
CA PRO A 30 74.51 16.52 -42.70
C PRO A 30 75.17 17.94 -42.89
N PRO A 31 76.46 18.20 -42.58
CA PRO A 31 77.16 18.26 -41.29
C PRO A 31 77.70 19.68 -40.95
N GLY A 32 77.96 19.95 -39.67
CA GLY A 32 78.60 21.20 -39.22
C GLY A 32 79.51 20.97 -38.02
N THR A 33 80.80 21.11 -38.25
CA THR A 33 81.98 20.72 -37.46
C THR A 33 82.12 21.40 -36.09
N VAL A 34 82.29 20.56 -35.05
CA VAL A 34 83.18 20.64 -33.88
C VAL A 34 83.59 22.02 -33.34
N THR A 35 83.31 22.25 -32.06
CA THR A 35 84.31 22.84 -31.13
C THR A 35 84.24 22.09 -29.80
N LYS A 36 85.35 21.42 -29.46
CA LYS A 36 85.57 20.74 -28.18
C LYS A 36 85.77 21.80 -27.09
N SER A 37 85.04 21.68 -25.98
CA SER A 37 85.52 22.15 -24.69
C SER A 37 85.28 21.08 -23.62
N ARG A 38 86.17 21.12 -22.64
CA ARG A 38 86.69 20.03 -21.82
C ARG A 38 85.86 19.82 -20.54
N ARG A 39 85.57 18.54 -20.24
CA ARG A 39 85.13 17.87 -19.00
C ARG A 39 85.05 18.70 -17.71
N PRO A 40 84.06 18.38 -16.84
CA PRO A 40 84.40 17.41 -15.79
C PRO A 40 83.37 16.30 -15.63
N GLU A 41 83.86 15.14 -15.17
CA GLU A 41 83.05 13.99 -14.76
C GLU A 41 82.11 14.41 -13.62
N SER A 42 80.82 14.57 -13.93
CA SER A 42 79.78 14.66 -12.93
C SER A 42 79.48 13.26 -12.41
N ARG A 43 79.75 13.06 -11.12
CA ARG A 43 79.35 11.90 -10.30
C ARG A 43 78.00 11.35 -10.75
N VAL A 44 77.98 10.06 -11.08
CA VAL A 44 76.73 9.29 -11.13
C VAL A 44 76.20 9.25 -9.70
N THR A 45 75.25 10.12 -9.38
CA THR A 45 74.37 9.89 -8.24
C THR A 45 73.54 8.66 -8.57
N GLU A 46 73.89 7.55 -7.92
CA GLU A 46 73.09 6.34 -7.87
C GLU A 46 71.69 6.73 -7.39
N ARG A 47 70.73 6.83 -8.33
CA ARG A 47 69.31 6.93 -7.98
C ARG A 47 68.93 5.56 -7.47
N VAL A 48 68.90 5.40 -6.14
CA VAL A 48 68.21 4.29 -5.49
C VAL A 48 66.74 4.42 -5.87
N VAL A 49 66.32 3.72 -6.93
CA VAL A 49 64.92 3.47 -7.21
C VAL A 49 64.49 2.47 -6.15
N LYS A 50 63.84 2.96 -5.08
CA LYS A 50 63.04 2.08 -4.24
C LYS A 50 61.91 1.57 -5.14
N GLU A 51 61.97 0.31 -5.53
CA GLU A 51 60.80 -0.40 -6.05
C GLU A 51 59.72 -0.25 -4.99
N ALA A 52 58.70 0.56 -5.28
CA ALA A 52 57.53 0.62 -4.43
C ALA A 52 56.91 -0.78 -4.48
N GLU A 53 56.78 -1.43 -3.33
CA GLU A 53 56.10 -2.72 -3.27
C GLU A 53 54.73 -2.59 -3.95
N PRO A 54 54.34 -3.59 -4.75
CA PRO A 54 53.06 -3.55 -5.45
C PRO A 54 51.94 -3.39 -4.42
N PHE A 55 51.08 -2.40 -4.66
CA PHE A 55 49.92 -2.16 -3.82
C PHE A 55 48.98 -3.37 -3.84
N HIS A 56 48.64 -3.86 -2.65
CA HIS A 56 47.70 -4.97 -2.49
C HIS A 56 46.53 -4.54 -1.61
N TRP A 57 45.29 -4.79 -2.07
CA TRP A 57 44.06 -4.42 -1.35
C TRP A 57 43.94 -5.06 0.04
N SER A 58 44.61 -6.20 0.26
CA SER A 58 44.73 -6.85 1.56
C SER A 58 45.48 -6.01 2.60
N GLN A 59 46.20 -4.96 2.19
CA GLN A 59 46.85 -4.00 3.09
C GLN A 59 45.85 -2.96 3.65
N ILE A 60 44.67 -2.84 3.05
CA ILE A 60 43.63 -1.91 3.47
C ILE A 60 42.50 -2.65 4.19
N GLU A 61 42.03 -3.75 3.58
CA GLU A 61 40.88 -4.52 4.06
C GLU A 61 41.14 -5.09 5.46
N SER A 62 40.28 -4.76 6.42
CA SER A 62 40.34 -5.23 7.79
C SER A 62 38.92 -5.44 8.32
N ASP A 63 38.75 -6.47 9.14
CA ASP A 63 37.49 -6.73 9.85
C ASP A 63 37.24 -5.71 10.98
N ASP A 64 38.29 -5.01 11.42
CA ASP A 64 38.18 -3.91 12.39
C ASP A 64 38.05 -2.57 11.66
N TYR A 65 36.91 -1.92 11.84
CA TYR A 65 36.63 -0.62 11.22
C TYR A 65 37.61 0.48 11.66
N GLN A 66 38.21 0.40 12.85
CA GLN A 66 39.24 1.38 13.25
C GLN A 66 40.50 1.23 12.37
N ALA A 67 41.01 0.00 12.24
CA ALA A 67 42.15 -0.31 11.39
C ALA A 67 41.86 -0.04 9.90
N TYR A 68 40.65 -0.38 9.42
CA TYR A 68 40.22 -0.10 8.05
C TYR A 68 40.22 1.41 7.73
N VAL A 69 39.70 2.24 8.64
CA VAL A 69 39.71 3.70 8.50
C VAL A 69 41.13 4.27 8.52
N GLU A 70 41.98 3.79 9.42
CA GLU A 70 43.39 4.23 9.49
C GLU A 70 44.16 3.86 8.23
N ASN A 71 43.96 2.65 7.70
CA ASN A 71 44.57 2.21 6.45
C ASN A 71 44.12 3.10 5.27
N LEU A 72 42.83 3.43 5.19
CA LEU A 72 42.29 4.34 4.17
C LEU A 72 42.83 5.77 4.31
N ARG A 73 43.04 6.26 5.54
CA ARG A 73 43.69 7.56 5.77
C ARG A 73 45.17 7.52 5.37
N SER A 74 45.87 6.41 5.61
CA SER A 74 47.30 6.26 5.33
C SER A 74 47.65 6.37 3.84
N ILE A 75 46.72 5.98 2.96
CA ILE A 75 46.85 6.08 1.50
C ILE A 75 46.38 7.43 0.93
N GLY A 76 45.95 8.36 1.80
CA GLY A 76 45.49 9.70 1.41
C GLY A 76 44.06 9.75 0.85
N CYS A 77 43.20 8.78 1.20
CA CYS A 77 41.79 8.81 0.80
C CYS A 77 41.08 10.03 1.43
N PRO A 78 40.25 10.79 0.68
CA PRO A 78 39.48 11.89 1.24
C PRO A 78 38.53 11.41 2.36
N GLU A 79 38.45 12.17 3.46
CA GLU A 79 37.66 11.78 4.65
C GLU A 79 36.17 11.56 4.33
N GLU A 80 35.59 12.31 3.39
CA GLU A 80 34.20 12.10 2.94
C GLU A 80 34.03 10.75 2.24
N THR A 81 35.01 10.32 1.44
CA THR A 81 34.98 9.00 0.78
C THR A 81 35.14 7.87 1.78
N ILE A 82 35.99 8.04 2.79
CA ILE A 82 36.14 7.07 3.89
C ILE A 82 34.81 6.90 4.64
N ARG A 83 34.16 8.03 4.97
CA ARG A 83 32.85 8.02 5.65
C ARG A 83 31.80 7.29 4.83
N ASP A 84 31.71 7.54 3.53
CA ASP A 84 30.72 6.91 2.66
C ASP A 84 30.94 5.40 2.52
N LEU A 85 32.19 4.95 2.35
CA LEU A 85 32.54 3.53 2.26
C LEU A 85 32.17 2.78 3.55
N VAL A 86 32.63 3.29 4.70
CA VAL A 86 32.40 2.65 6.00
C VAL A 86 30.92 2.66 6.37
N LYS A 87 30.21 3.75 6.08
CA LYS A 87 28.76 3.83 6.29
C LYS A 87 28.03 2.79 5.45
N GLN A 88 28.40 2.62 4.18
CA GLN A 88 27.77 1.65 3.30
C GLN A 88 27.98 0.21 3.80
N ASP A 89 29.17 -0.12 4.28
CA ASP A 89 29.47 -1.45 4.81
C ASP A 89 28.77 -1.71 6.15
N LEU A 90 28.76 -0.73 7.06
CA LEU A 90 28.01 -0.80 8.31
C LEU A 90 26.50 -0.91 8.07
N ASP A 91 25.96 -0.13 7.14
CA ASP A 91 24.56 -0.24 6.75
C ASP A 91 24.26 -1.66 6.25
N LYS A 92 25.08 -2.23 5.37
CA LYS A 92 24.92 -3.62 4.88
C LYS A 92 24.97 -4.66 6.00
N PHE A 93 25.94 -4.54 6.91
CA PHE A 93 26.10 -5.47 8.05
C PHE A 93 24.90 -5.42 9.01
N TYR A 94 24.50 -4.23 9.45
CA TYR A 94 23.38 -4.08 10.37
C TYR A 94 22.04 -4.37 9.70
N GLU A 95 21.88 -4.10 8.41
CA GLU A 95 20.69 -4.50 7.64
C GLU A 95 20.52 -6.02 7.58
N GLN A 96 21.61 -6.77 7.42
CA GLN A 96 21.58 -8.23 7.46
C GLN A 96 21.15 -8.74 8.84
N ARG A 97 21.73 -8.22 9.93
CA ARG A 97 21.33 -8.59 11.30
C ARG A 97 19.87 -8.26 11.60
N LYS A 98 19.39 -7.09 11.14
CA LYS A 98 17.98 -6.74 11.29
C LYS A 98 17.07 -7.65 10.46
N ALA A 99 17.51 -8.08 9.27
CA ALA A 99 16.79 -9.05 8.47
C ALA A 99 16.69 -10.42 9.17
N GLU A 100 17.77 -10.89 9.80
CA GLU A 100 17.77 -12.12 10.61
C GLU A 100 16.77 -12.02 11.77
N VAL A 101 16.79 -10.92 12.54
CA VAL A 101 15.83 -10.67 13.63
C VAL A 101 14.37 -10.72 13.15
N LEU A 102 14.08 -10.15 11.98
CA LEU A 102 12.74 -10.19 11.38
C LEU A 102 12.36 -11.58 10.88
N ASN A 103 13.28 -12.31 10.27
CA ASN A 103 13.04 -13.66 9.75
C ASN A 103 12.89 -14.70 10.87
N SER A 104 13.57 -14.50 12.00
CA SER A 104 13.47 -15.35 13.19
C SER A 104 12.29 -14.98 14.09
N ALA A 105 11.57 -13.89 13.81
CA ALA A 105 10.39 -13.52 14.56
C ALA A 105 9.29 -14.60 14.35
N PRO A 106 8.54 -14.97 15.41
CA PRO A 106 7.47 -15.93 15.26
C PRO A 106 6.45 -15.41 14.23
N PRO A 107 6.05 -16.24 13.27
CA PRO A 107 5.17 -15.81 12.20
C PRO A 107 3.78 -15.49 12.76
N ARG A 108 3.09 -14.52 12.15
CA ARG A 108 1.78 -14.09 12.67
C ARG A 108 0.75 -15.20 12.44
N LYS A 109 0.30 -15.80 13.53
CA LYS A 109 -0.76 -16.81 13.53
C LYS A 109 -2.15 -16.19 13.58
N ASP A 110 -2.27 -14.99 14.12
CA ASP A 110 -3.56 -14.33 14.38
C ASP A 110 -4.09 -13.60 13.13
N TYR A 111 -4.45 -14.35 12.09
CA TYR A 111 -4.94 -13.78 10.85
C TYR A 111 -6.34 -13.16 10.98
N TRP A 112 -7.11 -13.50 12.00
CA TRP A 112 -8.43 -12.92 12.29
C TRP A 112 -8.37 -11.55 12.99
N LYS A 113 -7.18 -11.09 13.42
CA LYS A 113 -7.03 -9.78 14.06
C LYS A 113 -7.27 -8.64 13.07
N THR A 114 -8.10 -7.70 13.50
CA THR A 114 -8.55 -6.54 12.74
C THR A 114 -7.76 -5.29 13.18
N GLY A 115 -7.76 -4.27 12.33
CA GLY A 115 -7.04 -3.02 12.56
C GLY A 115 -6.29 -2.53 11.33
N HIS A 116 -5.70 -1.34 11.48
CA HIS A 116 -4.95 -0.74 10.39
C HIS A 116 -3.72 -1.59 10.01
N PRO A 117 -3.39 -1.78 8.72
CA PRO A 117 -2.23 -2.58 8.31
C PRO A 117 -0.92 -2.16 8.96
N THR A 118 -0.76 -0.87 9.31
CA THR A 118 0.45 -0.39 9.98
C THR A 118 0.56 -0.90 11.41
N THR A 119 -0.53 -0.94 12.19
CA THR A 119 -0.55 -1.48 13.56
C THR A 119 -0.45 -2.99 13.52
N LEU A 120 -1.24 -3.61 12.64
CA LEU A 120 -1.21 -5.02 12.33
C LEU A 120 0.06 -5.47 11.61
N SER A 121 1.03 -4.64 11.26
CA SER A 121 2.32 -5.11 10.70
C SER A 121 3.49 -4.81 11.61
N GLN A 122 3.23 -4.21 12.78
CA GLN A 122 4.29 -3.93 13.72
C GLN A 122 4.88 -5.23 14.26
N PRO A 123 6.22 -5.33 14.31
CA PRO A 123 6.88 -6.37 15.06
C PRO A 123 6.48 -6.33 16.54
N SER A 124 6.60 -7.48 17.20
CA SER A 124 6.40 -7.61 18.64
C SER A 124 7.27 -6.60 19.42
N ALA A 125 6.88 -6.26 20.64
CA ALA A 125 7.67 -5.34 21.47
C ALA A 125 9.12 -5.81 21.66
N GLY A 126 9.34 -7.12 21.81
CA GLY A 126 10.67 -7.72 21.89
C GLY A 126 11.48 -7.56 20.61
N THR A 127 10.90 -7.91 19.46
CA THR A 127 11.54 -7.73 18.14
C THR A 127 11.86 -6.25 17.89
N ARG A 128 10.97 -5.34 18.26
CA ARG A 128 11.17 -3.90 18.14
C ARG A 128 12.32 -3.39 19.00
N SER A 129 12.44 -3.90 20.23
CA SER A 129 13.56 -3.59 21.12
C SER A 129 14.89 -4.06 20.53
N GLN A 130 14.94 -5.27 19.96
CA GLN A 130 16.15 -5.78 19.31
C GLN A 130 16.55 -4.96 18.09
N LEU A 131 15.58 -4.57 17.25
CA LEU A 131 15.84 -3.67 16.11
C LEU A 131 16.36 -2.31 16.57
N ALA A 132 15.79 -1.73 17.63
CA ALA A 132 16.25 -0.47 18.20
C ALA A 132 17.66 -0.57 18.81
N GLN A 133 17.99 -1.70 19.43
CA GLN A 133 19.33 -1.97 19.94
C GLN A 133 20.36 -2.02 18.80
N LEU A 134 20.04 -2.71 17.68
CA LEU A 134 20.90 -2.73 16.50
C LEU A 134 21.10 -1.32 15.90
N ASP A 135 20.08 -0.46 15.94
CA ASP A 135 20.20 0.95 15.54
C ASP A 135 21.10 1.75 16.48
N GLN A 136 20.98 1.54 17.80
CA GLN A 136 21.85 2.18 18.79
C GLN A 136 23.30 1.73 18.65
N GLU A 137 23.55 0.43 18.46
CA GLU A 137 24.89 -0.12 18.22
C GLU A 137 25.52 0.50 16.97
N LYS A 138 24.79 0.53 15.84
CA LYS A 138 25.27 1.16 14.61
C LYS A 138 25.64 2.63 14.81
N ASN A 139 24.75 3.38 15.47
CA ASN A 139 24.98 4.80 15.74
C ASN A 139 26.15 5.02 16.71
N GLY A 140 26.37 4.10 17.66
CA GLY A 140 27.52 4.10 18.56
C GLY A 140 28.83 3.94 17.79
N VAL A 141 28.91 2.94 16.91
CA VAL A 141 30.10 2.70 16.05
C VAL A 141 30.37 3.89 15.13
N LEU A 142 29.34 4.45 14.49
CA LEU A 142 29.50 5.63 13.63
C LEU A 142 29.98 6.86 14.42
N ASN A 143 29.47 7.06 15.64
CA ASN A 143 29.90 8.15 16.51
C ASN A 143 31.35 7.99 16.98
N GLU A 144 31.79 6.76 17.26
CA GLU A 144 33.18 6.47 17.63
C GLU A 144 34.16 6.73 16.48
N LEU A 145 33.78 6.35 15.26
CA LEU A 145 34.65 6.48 14.08
C LEU A 145 34.70 7.90 13.50
N PHE A 146 33.57 8.62 13.50
CA PHE A 146 33.43 9.89 12.77
C PHE A 146 32.87 11.06 13.62
N GLY A 147 32.56 10.85 14.90
CA GLY A 147 31.96 11.85 15.78
C GLY A 147 30.49 12.18 15.45
N ALA A 148 29.94 13.22 16.10
CA ALA A 148 28.52 13.59 16.06
C ALA A 148 27.98 14.10 14.69
N LYS A 149 28.75 13.95 13.60
CA LYS A 149 28.37 14.37 12.25
C LYS A 149 28.40 13.19 11.28
N GLY A 150 27.30 12.46 11.23
CA GLY A 150 27.15 11.42 10.21
C GLY A 150 25.86 10.63 10.32
N VAL A 151 24.69 11.26 10.23
CA VAL A 151 23.44 10.48 10.15
C VAL A 151 22.41 11.13 9.22
N ALA A 152 22.45 10.73 7.95
CA ALA A 152 21.27 10.72 7.10
C ALA A 152 21.32 9.45 6.24
N ALA A 153 20.41 8.52 6.49
CA ALA A 153 20.31 7.27 5.74
C ALA A 153 19.86 7.55 4.30
N ILE A 154 20.51 6.90 3.34
CA ILE A 154 20.05 6.86 1.96
C ILE A 154 18.89 5.86 1.93
N ASN A 155 17.69 6.33 1.58
CA ASN A 155 16.56 5.45 1.25
C ASN A 155 16.91 4.66 -0.03
N ARG A 156 17.40 3.42 0.14
CA ARG A 156 17.52 2.44 -0.93
C ARG A 156 16.86 1.12 -0.51
N PRO A 157 16.31 0.33 -1.44
CA PRO A 157 15.73 -0.96 -1.13
C PRO A 157 16.81 -1.94 -0.67
N SER A 158 16.86 -2.20 0.63
CA SER A 158 17.90 -3.01 1.25
C SER A 158 17.48 -4.43 1.64
N ALA A 159 18.42 -5.24 2.14
CA ALA A 159 18.09 -6.57 2.68
C ALA A 159 17.08 -6.47 3.83
N TYR A 160 17.21 -5.44 4.67
CA TYR A 160 16.25 -5.12 5.71
C TYR A 160 14.88 -4.70 5.15
N SER A 161 14.83 -3.87 4.11
CA SER A 161 13.55 -3.49 3.51
C SER A 161 12.82 -4.70 2.89
N ARG A 162 13.55 -5.62 2.26
CA ARG A 162 13.00 -6.89 1.75
C ARG A 162 12.48 -7.79 2.88
N ALA A 163 13.24 -7.94 3.97
CA ALA A 163 12.81 -8.70 5.14
C ALA A 163 11.58 -8.05 5.81
N GLN A 164 11.54 -6.72 5.89
CA GLN A 164 10.41 -5.97 6.41
C GLN A 164 9.17 -6.15 5.53
N SER A 165 9.29 -6.11 4.19
CA SER A 165 8.16 -6.37 3.29
C SER A 165 7.66 -7.81 3.39
N LYS A 166 8.56 -8.80 3.52
CA LYS A 166 8.18 -10.19 3.80
C LYS A 166 7.42 -10.32 5.11
N ALA A 167 7.93 -9.71 6.19
CA ALA A 167 7.30 -9.70 7.50
C ALA A 167 5.95 -8.95 7.52
N LYS A 168 5.81 -7.86 6.76
CA LYS A 168 4.52 -7.15 6.56
C LYS A 168 3.49 -8.03 5.89
N SER A 169 3.91 -8.89 4.97
CA SER A 169 3.03 -9.90 4.36
C SER A 169 2.81 -11.14 5.26
N GLY A 170 3.51 -11.22 6.40
CA GLY A 170 3.96 -12.43 7.10
C GLY A 170 2.94 -13.19 7.93
N TYR A 171 1.86 -13.66 7.30
CA TYR A 171 1.11 -14.79 7.82
C TYR A 171 1.86 -16.10 7.52
N THR A 172 1.80 -17.08 8.44
CA THR A 172 2.34 -18.43 8.20
C THR A 172 1.74 -19.03 6.94
N MET A 173 2.58 -19.64 6.11
CA MET A 173 2.17 -20.40 4.92
C MET A 173 2.65 -21.86 5.02
N ASP A 174 2.75 -22.37 6.24
CA ASP A 174 3.36 -23.68 6.54
C ASP A 174 2.54 -24.85 5.97
N PHE A 175 1.30 -24.57 5.53
CA PHE A 175 0.39 -25.49 4.86
C PHE A 175 0.64 -25.64 3.35
N ILE A 176 1.53 -24.81 2.76
CA ILE A 176 1.91 -24.84 1.34
C ILE A 176 3.39 -25.27 1.21
N PRO A 177 3.74 -26.19 0.31
CA PRO A 177 5.14 -26.53 0.01
C PRO A 177 5.95 -25.33 -0.49
N GLU A 178 7.26 -25.30 -0.23
CA GLU A 178 8.11 -24.15 -0.57
C GLU A 178 8.19 -23.88 -2.09
N GLU A 179 8.16 -24.94 -2.91
CA GLU A 179 8.10 -24.85 -4.38
C GLU A 179 6.82 -24.11 -4.83
N THR A 180 5.67 -24.51 -4.31
CA THR A 180 4.39 -23.87 -4.58
C THR A 180 4.35 -22.42 -4.09
N LYS A 181 5.01 -22.09 -2.97
CA LYS A 181 5.15 -20.69 -2.53
C LYS A 181 5.94 -19.84 -3.52
N ALA A 182 7.03 -20.37 -4.07
CA ALA A 182 7.83 -19.65 -5.07
C ALA A 182 7.01 -19.39 -6.33
N GLU A 183 6.24 -20.37 -6.79
CA GLU A 183 5.34 -20.22 -7.92
C GLU A 183 4.22 -19.20 -7.63
N LEU A 184 3.56 -19.28 -6.47
CA LEU A 184 2.56 -18.29 -6.05
C LEU A 184 3.11 -16.86 -6.03
N ASN A 185 4.31 -16.67 -5.50
CA ASN A 185 4.96 -15.36 -5.49
C ASN A 185 5.21 -14.85 -6.92
N SER A 186 5.55 -15.73 -7.86
CA SER A 186 5.74 -15.36 -9.27
C SER A 186 4.43 -14.94 -9.93
N VAL A 187 3.33 -15.66 -9.66
CA VAL A 187 1.99 -15.33 -10.17
C VAL A 187 1.53 -13.98 -9.62
N GLU A 188 1.70 -13.74 -8.33
CA GLU A 188 1.37 -12.46 -7.70
C GLU A 188 2.17 -11.29 -8.28
N GLN A 189 3.47 -11.48 -8.52
CA GLN A 189 4.32 -10.46 -9.15
C GLN A 189 3.89 -10.16 -10.60
N GLU A 190 3.62 -11.21 -11.38
CA GLU A 190 3.15 -11.08 -12.76
C GLU A 190 1.81 -10.33 -12.81
N PHE A 191 0.83 -10.77 -12.00
CA PHE A 191 -0.47 -10.12 -11.90
C PHE A 191 -0.35 -8.68 -11.44
N GLY A 192 0.42 -8.39 -10.39
CA GLY A 192 0.63 -7.03 -9.90
C GLY A 192 1.24 -6.11 -10.97
N SER A 193 2.20 -6.62 -11.75
CA SER A 193 2.82 -5.87 -12.85
C SER A 193 1.85 -5.59 -14.01
N LYS A 194 1.06 -6.59 -14.41
CA LYS A 194 0.02 -6.47 -15.45
C LYS A 194 -1.06 -5.48 -15.00
N LEU A 195 -1.57 -5.64 -13.79
CA LEU A 195 -2.59 -4.76 -13.20
C LEU A 195 -2.11 -3.31 -13.16
N LEU A 196 -0.89 -3.05 -12.67
CA LEU A 196 -0.32 -1.70 -12.61
C LEU A 196 -0.22 -1.08 -14.01
N LYS A 197 0.21 -1.86 -15.01
CA LYS A 197 0.30 -1.41 -16.40
C LYS A 197 -1.07 -1.06 -16.97
N THR A 198 -2.09 -1.89 -16.74
CA THR A 198 -3.46 -1.64 -17.18
C THR A 198 -4.04 -0.40 -16.49
N MET A 199 -3.89 -0.28 -15.17
CA MET A 199 -4.34 0.89 -14.41
C MET A 199 -3.65 2.19 -14.86
N ALA A 200 -2.36 2.13 -15.22
CA ALA A 200 -1.60 3.28 -15.72
C ALA A 200 -2.03 3.70 -17.14
N ALA A 201 -2.59 2.79 -17.95
CA ALA A 201 -3.12 3.10 -19.27
C ALA A 201 -4.48 3.83 -19.21
N GLY A 202 -5.21 3.70 -18.09
CA GLY A 202 -6.52 4.28 -17.86
C GLY A 202 -7.50 3.24 -17.32
N THR A 203 -8.51 3.67 -16.56
CA THR A 203 -9.58 2.79 -16.04
C THR A 203 -10.98 3.29 -16.39
N SER A 204 -11.04 4.22 -17.34
CA SER A 204 -12.27 4.99 -17.63
C SER A 204 -13.21 4.24 -18.57
N ASP A 205 -12.67 3.35 -19.41
CA ASP A 205 -13.42 2.70 -20.48
C ASP A 205 -13.93 1.31 -20.08
N ALA A 206 -14.99 0.82 -20.74
CA ALA A 206 -15.57 -0.50 -20.48
C ALA A 206 -14.59 -1.65 -20.78
N GLU A 207 -13.70 -1.46 -21.74
CA GLU A 207 -12.69 -2.46 -22.12
C GLU A 207 -11.63 -2.62 -21.03
N ASP A 208 -11.09 -1.51 -20.50
CA ASP A 208 -10.12 -1.55 -19.39
C ASP A 208 -10.70 -2.26 -18.15
N ARG A 209 -11.98 -2.02 -17.87
CA ARG A 209 -12.69 -2.67 -16.75
C ARG A 209 -12.79 -4.18 -16.94
N ASN A 210 -13.21 -4.62 -18.12
CA ASN A 210 -13.31 -6.03 -18.46
C ASN A 210 -11.94 -6.71 -18.44
N GLU A 211 -10.89 -6.00 -18.85
CA GLU A 211 -9.51 -6.50 -18.77
C GLU A 211 -9.05 -6.69 -17.33
N ILE A 212 -9.31 -5.72 -16.44
CA ILE A 212 -9.00 -5.85 -15.01
C ILE A 212 -9.76 -7.02 -14.37
N LEU A 213 -11.03 -7.23 -14.73
CA LEU A 213 -11.81 -8.36 -14.23
C LEU A 213 -11.23 -9.69 -14.72
N ARG A 214 -10.89 -9.81 -16.01
CA ARG A 214 -10.25 -11.00 -16.57
C ARG A 214 -8.91 -11.30 -15.93
N LEU A 215 -8.06 -10.29 -15.72
CA LEU A 215 -6.78 -10.47 -15.05
C LEU A 215 -6.97 -11.02 -13.62
N ARG A 216 -8.02 -10.58 -12.91
CA ARG A 216 -8.33 -11.08 -11.56
C ARG A 216 -8.81 -12.52 -11.59
N GLU A 217 -9.68 -12.87 -12.53
CA GLU A 217 -10.18 -14.23 -12.73
C GLU A 217 -9.04 -15.18 -13.09
N GLU A 218 -8.20 -14.82 -14.06
CA GLU A 218 -7.01 -15.60 -14.46
C GLU A 218 -6.06 -15.83 -13.28
N ARG A 219 -5.84 -14.79 -12.44
CA ARG A 219 -5.06 -14.94 -11.21
C ARG A 219 -5.69 -15.96 -10.26
N GLU A 220 -6.98 -15.84 -9.97
CA GLU A 220 -7.68 -16.72 -9.05
C GLU A 220 -7.67 -18.18 -9.53
N ASP A 221 -7.93 -18.41 -10.83
CA ASP A 221 -7.91 -19.74 -11.44
C ASP A 221 -6.52 -20.36 -11.38
N ARG A 222 -5.47 -19.57 -11.69
CA ARG A 222 -4.09 -20.03 -11.61
C ARG A 222 -3.72 -20.40 -10.17
N ILE A 223 -4.08 -19.56 -9.19
CA ILE A 223 -3.87 -19.88 -7.77
C ILE A 223 -4.65 -21.13 -7.35
N ALA A 224 -5.89 -21.28 -7.78
CA ALA A 224 -6.74 -22.43 -7.46
C ALA A 224 -6.22 -23.74 -8.07
N SER A 225 -5.60 -23.71 -9.25
CA SER A 225 -5.00 -24.90 -9.86
C SER A 225 -3.74 -25.40 -9.14
N MET A 226 -3.07 -24.54 -8.38
CA MET A 226 -1.85 -24.86 -7.62
C MET A 226 -2.13 -25.33 -6.18
N LEU A 227 -3.35 -25.13 -5.68
CA LEU A 227 -3.71 -25.34 -4.27
C LEU A 227 -4.92 -26.27 -4.13
N THR A 228 -4.95 -27.09 -3.07
CA THR A 228 -6.19 -27.79 -2.71
C THR A 228 -7.24 -26.77 -2.23
N PRO A 229 -8.55 -27.12 -2.21
CA PRO A 229 -9.58 -26.21 -1.72
C PRO A 229 -9.32 -25.68 -0.30
N ASP A 230 -8.85 -26.53 0.61
CA ASP A 230 -8.51 -26.14 1.98
C ASP A 230 -7.28 -25.22 2.02
N GLN A 231 -6.25 -25.52 1.22
CA GLN A 231 -5.08 -24.64 1.11
C GLN A 231 -5.44 -23.29 0.48
N LYS A 232 -6.35 -23.26 -0.49
CA LYS A 232 -6.85 -22.03 -1.10
C LYS A 232 -7.60 -21.18 -0.09
N LEU A 233 -8.45 -21.79 0.74
CA LEU A 233 -9.15 -21.07 1.81
C LEU A 233 -8.17 -20.46 2.81
N GLU A 234 -7.19 -21.23 3.29
CA GLU A 234 -6.16 -20.73 4.21
C GLU A 234 -5.31 -19.62 3.56
N TYR A 235 -4.98 -19.76 2.27
CA TYR A 235 -4.30 -18.73 1.50
C TYR A 235 -5.14 -17.44 1.43
N ASP A 236 -6.41 -17.56 1.07
CA ASP A 236 -7.33 -16.43 0.89
C ASP A 236 -7.61 -15.69 2.19
N LEU A 237 -7.81 -16.43 3.29
CA LEU A 237 -7.95 -15.85 4.62
C LEU A 237 -6.77 -14.95 4.98
N ARG A 238 -5.56 -15.26 4.50
CA ARG A 238 -4.33 -14.50 4.81
C ARG A 238 -4.01 -13.41 3.79
N LYS A 239 -4.20 -13.68 2.50
CA LYS A 239 -3.62 -12.88 1.40
C LYS A 239 -4.66 -12.24 0.49
N SER A 240 -5.91 -12.70 0.50
CA SER A 240 -6.90 -12.16 -0.42
C SER A 240 -7.16 -10.66 -0.16
N PRO A 241 -7.48 -9.89 -1.21
CA PRO A 241 -7.94 -8.51 -1.06
C PRO A 241 -9.15 -8.41 -0.12
N THR A 242 -10.10 -9.34 -0.20
CA THR A 242 -11.27 -9.40 0.68
C THR A 242 -10.86 -9.50 2.16
N ALA A 243 -9.96 -10.39 2.51
CA ALA A 243 -9.48 -10.51 3.89
C ALA A 243 -8.72 -9.26 4.36
N ALA A 244 -7.91 -8.65 3.49
CA ALA A 244 -7.22 -7.40 3.79
C ALA A 244 -8.20 -6.25 4.07
N ASN A 245 -9.25 -6.11 3.25
CA ASN A 245 -10.28 -5.09 3.44
C ASN A 245 -11.11 -5.34 4.69
N LEU A 246 -11.49 -6.60 4.94
CA LEU A 246 -12.25 -6.96 6.14
C LEU A 246 -11.50 -6.58 7.41
N ARG A 247 -10.21 -6.86 7.51
CA ARG A 247 -9.41 -6.45 8.69
C ARG A 247 -9.42 -4.94 8.93
N LEU A 248 -9.38 -4.16 7.85
CA LEU A 248 -9.42 -2.70 7.96
C LEU A 248 -10.83 -2.19 8.29
N GLN A 249 -11.87 -2.80 7.71
CA GLN A 249 -13.26 -2.42 7.95
C GLN A 249 -13.73 -2.79 9.35
N LEU A 250 -13.26 -3.92 9.87
CA LEU A 250 -13.58 -4.43 11.19
C LEU A 250 -12.64 -3.88 12.28
N ASP A 251 -11.96 -2.76 12.04
CA ASP A 251 -11.13 -2.13 13.07
C ASP A 251 -11.98 -1.78 14.31
N GLY A 252 -11.59 -2.30 15.47
CA GLY A 252 -12.35 -2.21 16.72
C GLY A 252 -13.49 -3.23 16.87
N PHE A 253 -13.71 -4.11 15.88
CA PHE A 253 -14.46 -5.37 16.06
C PHE A 253 -13.43 -6.47 16.34
N GLU A 254 -13.56 -7.16 17.48
CA GLU A 254 -12.64 -8.22 17.88
C GLU A 254 -13.29 -9.59 17.61
N PRO A 255 -13.27 -10.08 16.35
CA PRO A 255 -13.86 -11.38 16.03
C PRO A 255 -13.04 -12.51 16.64
N SER A 256 -13.71 -13.62 16.95
CA SER A 256 -13.06 -14.92 17.08
C SER A 256 -12.54 -15.41 15.72
N GLU A 257 -11.73 -16.47 15.72
CA GLU A 257 -11.27 -17.09 14.47
C GLU A 257 -12.45 -17.58 13.62
N ASP A 258 -13.41 -18.28 14.24
CA ASP A 258 -14.61 -18.79 13.56
C ASP A 258 -15.48 -17.66 13.02
N GLU A 259 -15.75 -16.61 13.84
CA GLU A 259 -16.51 -15.43 13.39
C GLU A 259 -15.84 -14.77 12.17
N PHE A 260 -14.50 -14.66 12.18
CA PHE A 260 -13.78 -14.09 11.04
C PHE A 260 -13.88 -14.98 9.79
N ARG A 261 -13.82 -16.31 9.93
CA ARG A 261 -13.97 -17.25 8.80
C ARG A 261 -15.36 -17.16 8.18
N ASP A 262 -16.40 -17.09 9.01
CA ASP A 262 -17.79 -16.96 8.55
C ASP A 262 -18.03 -15.63 7.82
N ILE A 263 -17.58 -14.52 8.42
CA ILE A 263 -17.65 -13.19 7.79
C ILE A 263 -16.87 -13.16 6.48
N PHE A 264 -15.68 -13.75 6.47
CA PHE A 264 -14.84 -13.84 5.30
C PHE A 264 -15.53 -14.59 4.17
N GLN A 265 -16.14 -15.75 4.44
CA GLN A 265 -16.79 -16.56 3.43
C GLN A 265 -18.00 -15.84 2.81
N ALA A 266 -18.87 -15.26 3.64
CA ALA A 266 -20.03 -14.50 3.15
C ALA A 266 -19.58 -13.31 2.30
N ARG A 267 -18.55 -12.58 2.75
CA ARG A 267 -18.04 -11.42 2.03
C ARG A 267 -17.32 -11.81 0.74
N LYS A 268 -16.56 -12.90 0.72
CA LYS A 268 -15.87 -13.38 -0.47
C LYS A 268 -16.87 -13.77 -1.55
N GLN A 269 -17.93 -14.50 -1.21
CA GLN A 269 -18.98 -14.85 -2.17
C GLN A 269 -19.63 -13.60 -2.78
N PHE A 270 -19.90 -12.58 -1.94
CA PHE A 270 -20.41 -11.30 -2.41
C PHE A 270 -19.41 -10.55 -3.30
N ASP A 271 -18.14 -10.46 -2.90
CA ASP A 271 -17.11 -9.75 -3.67
C ASP A 271 -16.80 -10.46 -5.02
N ASP A 272 -16.85 -11.79 -5.06
CA ASP A 272 -16.60 -12.56 -6.28
C ASP A 272 -17.73 -12.37 -7.32
N GLN A 273 -18.98 -12.15 -6.88
CA GLN A 273 -20.15 -11.95 -7.76
C GLN A 273 -20.46 -10.47 -8.05
N HIS A 274 -20.30 -9.60 -7.05
CA HIS A 274 -20.73 -8.20 -7.09
C HIS A 274 -19.59 -7.21 -6.78
N GLY A 275 -18.35 -7.67 -6.83
CA GLY A 275 -17.17 -6.84 -6.68
C GLY A 275 -17.07 -5.79 -7.78
N THR A 276 -16.63 -4.58 -7.43
CA THR A 276 -16.46 -3.49 -8.38
C THR A 276 -14.99 -3.13 -8.54
N VAL A 277 -14.63 -2.62 -9.72
CA VAL A 277 -13.29 -2.08 -9.96
C VAL A 277 -13.22 -0.66 -9.35
N PRO A 278 -12.22 -0.35 -8.50
CA PRO A 278 -12.07 0.98 -7.94
C PRO A 278 -12.03 2.07 -9.01
N GLY A 279 -12.72 3.19 -8.77
CA GLY A 279 -12.74 4.33 -9.69
C GLY A 279 -13.76 4.22 -10.83
N THR A 280 -14.59 3.17 -10.84
CA THR A 280 -15.61 2.96 -11.88
C THR A 280 -17.01 3.37 -11.40
N THR A 281 -17.82 3.91 -12.32
CA THR A 281 -19.23 4.17 -12.08
C THR A 281 -20.05 2.95 -12.50
N ILE A 282 -20.87 2.44 -11.58
CA ILE A 282 -21.85 1.39 -11.86
C ILE A 282 -23.18 2.01 -12.29
N SER A 283 -23.93 1.28 -13.12
CA SER A 283 -25.29 1.67 -13.51
C SER A 283 -26.24 1.60 -12.31
N VAL A 284 -27.40 2.26 -12.43
CA VAL A 284 -28.44 2.22 -11.39
C VAL A 284 -28.96 0.79 -11.17
N ALA A 285 -29.05 -0.02 -12.24
CA ALA A 285 -29.48 -1.41 -12.15
C ALA A 285 -28.46 -2.28 -11.40
N GLU A 286 -27.17 -2.17 -11.72
CA GLU A 286 -26.09 -2.90 -11.03
C GLU A 286 -25.97 -2.46 -9.57
N ALA A 287 -26.14 -1.16 -9.28
CA ALA A 287 -26.16 -0.65 -7.91
C ALA A 287 -27.30 -1.26 -7.08
N GLU A 288 -28.46 -1.47 -7.70
CA GLU A 288 -29.62 -2.07 -7.04
C GLU A 288 -29.45 -3.58 -6.82
N GLU A 289 -28.97 -4.31 -7.82
CA GLU A 289 -28.64 -5.73 -7.69
C GLU A 289 -27.63 -5.96 -6.55
N ARG A 290 -26.56 -5.15 -6.53
CA ARG A 290 -25.55 -5.19 -5.48
C ARG A 290 -26.16 -4.89 -4.10
N ARG A 291 -27.09 -3.94 -4.00
CA ARG A 291 -27.79 -3.62 -2.74
C ARG A 291 -28.60 -4.80 -2.22
N LEU A 292 -29.31 -5.51 -3.11
CA LEU A 292 -30.07 -6.71 -2.74
C LEU A 292 -29.14 -7.85 -2.30
N ALA A 293 -28.03 -8.03 -3.00
CA ALA A 293 -27.02 -9.02 -2.61
C ALA A 293 -26.35 -8.68 -1.26
N GLU A 294 -26.09 -7.39 -0.98
CA GLU A 294 -25.61 -6.94 0.34
C GLU A 294 -26.64 -7.24 1.44
N GLN A 295 -27.93 -7.04 1.19
CA GLN A 295 -29.00 -7.36 2.14
C GLN A 295 -29.05 -8.86 2.43
N SER A 296 -29.05 -9.71 1.40
CA SER A 296 -29.05 -11.17 1.57
C SER A 296 -27.80 -11.67 2.29
N MET A 297 -26.62 -11.12 1.99
CA MET A 297 -25.39 -11.42 2.71
C MET A 297 -25.51 -11.06 4.19
N ASN A 298 -26.05 -9.87 4.50
CA ASN A 298 -26.23 -9.39 5.87
C ASN A 298 -27.23 -10.24 6.66
N GLU A 299 -28.34 -10.68 6.06
CA GLU A 299 -29.29 -11.61 6.67
C GLU A 299 -28.61 -12.96 7.00
N GLY A 300 -27.78 -13.46 6.08
CA GLY A 300 -26.96 -14.65 6.32
C GLY A 300 -26.01 -14.47 7.52
N LEU A 301 -25.32 -13.33 7.58
CA LEU A 301 -24.41 -13.00 8.69
C LEU A 301 -25.14 -12.84 10.02
N GLN A 302 -26.34 -12.26 10.02
CA GLN A 302 -27.17 -12.13 11.23
C GLN A 302 -27.54 -13.51 11.80
N ASN A 303 -27.85 -14.48 10.94
CA ASN A 303 -28.15 -15.84 11.37
C ASN A 303 -26.92 -16.56 11.95
N THR A 304 -25.73 -16.34 11.38
CA THR A 304 -24.50 -17.01 11.82
C THR A 304 -23.89 -16.38 13.07
N LEU A 305 -23.83 -15.04 13.15
CA LEU A 305 -23.25 -14.31 14.27
C LEU A 305 -24.22 -14.17 15.46
N GLY A 306 -25.53 -14.25 15.19
CA GLY A 306 -26.57 -13.88 16.14
C GLY A 306 -26.77 -12.36 16.23
N GLU A 307 -27.92 -11.96 16.79
CA GLU A 307 -28.40 -10.58 16.77
C GLU A 307 -27.42 -9.57 17.37
N GLU A 308 -26.92 -9.83 18.58
CA GLU A 308 -26.06 -8.89 19.30
C GLU A 308 -24.71 -8.69 18.59
N ARG A 309 -24.05 -9.77 18.16
CA ARG A 309 -22.77 -9.70 17.44
C ARG A 309 -22.94 -9.13 16.04
N PHE A 310 -24.07 -9.38 15.40
CA PHE A 310 -24.38 -8.74 14.12
C PHE A 310 -24.55 -7.21 14.26
N GLN A 311 -25.17 -6.73 15.34
CA GLN A 311 -25.22 -5.30 15.63
C GLN A 311 -23.83 -4.70 15.84
N ASP A 312 -22.91 -5.43 16.48
CA ASP A 312 -21.51 -5.03 16.63
C ASP A 312 -20.78 -4.95 15.28
N TYR A 313 -20.99 -5.95 14.43
CA TYR A 313 -20.48 -5.99 13.06
C TYR A 313 -20.95 -4.77 12.25
N MET A 314 -22.27 -4.51 12.23
CA MET A 314 -22.88 -3.41 11.48
C MET A 314 -22.39 -2.04 11.93
N ARG A 315 -22.04 -1.86 13.21
CA ARG A 315 -21.45 -0.60 13.72
C ARG A 315 -20.10 -0.27 13.09
N GLN A 316 -19.33 -1.29 12.69
CA GLN A 316 -18.04 -1.08 12.05
C GLN A 316 -18.12 -1.02 10.53
N THR A 317 -18.98 -1.83 9.92
CA THR A 317 -19.01 -2.01 8.46
C THR A 317 -20.01 -1.11 7.73
N ASP A 318 -21.15 -0.78 8.33
CA ASP A 318 -22.22 -0.01 7.66
C ASP A 318 -22.19 1.48 8.03
N TYR A 319 -22.04 2.31 7.00
CA TYR A 319 -21.97 3.77 7.16
C TYR A 319 -23.27 4.36 7.73
N ASP A 320 -24.43 3.88 7.29
CA ASP A 320 -25.72 4.40 7.72
C ASP A 320 -26.01 3.98 9.16
N TYR A 321 -25.70 2.73 9.52
CA TYR A 321 -25.77 2.25 10.90
C TYR A 321 -24.85 3.07 11.81
N LYS A 322 -23.59 3.26 11.42
CA LYS A 322 -22.63 4.09 12.17
C LYS A 322 -23.13 5.52 12.34
N SER A 323 -23.76 6.08 11.31
CA SER A 323 -24.40 7.40 11.37
C SER A 323 -25.54 7.42 12.41
N ILE A 324 -26.45 6.46 12.37
CA ILE A 324 -27.58 6.35 13.29
C ILE A 324 -27.09 6.14 14.73
N ALA A 325 -26.14 5.22 14.94
CA ALA A 325 -25.57 4.90 16.24
C ALA A 325 -24.91 6.12 16.90
N LYS A 326 -24.15 6.90 16.13
CA LYS A 326 -23.54 8.14 16.61
C LYS A 326 -24.57 9.19 17.05
N VAL A 327 -25.71 9.26 16.37
CA VAL A 327 -26.80 10.17 16.76
C VAL A 327 -27.46 9.67 18.05
N ALA A 328 -27.76 8.37 18.13
CA ALA A 328 -28.34 7.76 19.33
C ALA A 328 -27.46 7.96 20.58
N GLU A 329 -26.15 7.70 20.45
CA GLU A 329 -25.16 7.88 21.53
C GLU A 329 -25.14 9.33 22.04
N ARG A 330 -25.15 10.31 21.14
CA ARG A 330 -25.19 11.75 21.50
C ARG A 330 -26.45 12.16 22.25
N GLN A 331 -27.55 11.43 22.07
CA GLN A 331 -28.80 11.64 22.79
C GLN A 331 -28.88 10.80 24.08
N GLY A 332 -27.83 10.06 24.43
CA GLY A 332 -27.82 9.16 25.59
C GLY A 332 -28.75 7.96 25.43
N LEU A 333 -29.07 7.57 24.19
CA LEU A 333 -29.98 6.47 23.88
C LEU A 333 -29.22 5.14 23.81
N ASN A 334 -29.91 4.05 24.14
CA ASN A 334 -29.36 2.70 24.08
C ASN A 334 -29.10 2.25 22.62
N ASN A 335 -28.08 1.42 22.41
CA ASN A 335 -27.74 0.78 21.13
C ASN A 335 -28.92 0.06 20.47
N THR A 336 -29.88 -0.47 21.24
CA THR A 336 -31.11 -1.07 20.70
C THR A 336 -31.93 -0.09 19.85
N VAL A 337 -31.91 1.21 20.19
CA VAL A 337 -32.61 2.25 19.39
C VAL A 337 -31.98 2.38 18.00
N SER A 338 -30.65 2.28 17.91
CA SER A 338 -29.93 2.35 16.64
C SER A 338 -30.27 1.19 15.73
N ALA A 339 -30.34 -0.03 16.30
CA ALA A 339 -30.75 -1.23 15.58
C ALA A 339 -32.20 -1.11 15.06
N GLN A 340 -33.14 -0.66 15.90
CA GLN A 340 -34.53 -0.46 15.51
C GLN A 340 -34.70 0.59 14.40
N VAL A 341 -34.00 1.72 14.50
CA VAL A 341 -34.05 2.77 13.46
C VAL A 341 -33.43 2.27 12.16
N TYR A 342 -32.35 1.49 12.23
CA TYR A 342 -31.73 0.88 11.05
C TYR A 342 -32.63 -0.16 10.40
N GLN A 343 -33.30 -1.01 11.19
CA GLN A 343 -34.29 -1.96 10.67
C GLN A 343 -35.45 -1.23 9.99
N MET A 344 -36.01 -0.21 10.64
CA MET A 344 -37.10 0.60 10.10
C MET A 344 -36.71 1.31 8.79
N LYS A 345 -35.45 1.76 8.67
CA LYS A 345 -34.91 2.25 7.41
C LYS A 345 -34.98 1.18 6.31
N ASN A 346 -34.50 -0.03 6.58
CA ASN A 346 -34.46 -1.10 5.58
C ASN A 346 -35.87 -1.49 5.12
N GLU A 347 -36.80 -1.67 6.06
CA GLU A 347 -38.21 -1.98 5.78
C GLU A 347 -38.89 -0.86 4.97
N ALA A 348 -38.66 0.41 5.33
CA ALA A 348 -39.21 1.54 4.60
C ALA A 348 -38.61 1.67 3.19
N GLU A 349 -37.31 1.42 3.03
CA GLU A 349 -36.65 1.42 1.72
C GLU A 349 -37.17 0.30 0.81
N GLU A 350 -37.44 -0.88 1.37
CA GLU A 350 -38.04 -2.00 0.66
C GLU A 350 -39.46 -1.70 0.20
N LEU A 351 -40.31 -1.18 1.10
CA LEU A 351 -41.68 -0.81 0.76
C LEU A 351 -41.72 0.33 -0.28
N ALA A 352 -40.87 1.34 -0.10
CA ALA A 352 -40.75 2.41 -1.09
C ALA A 352 -40.30 1.88 -2.46
N ARG A 353 -39.42 0.88 -2.48
CA ARG A 353 -38.99 0.22 -3.71
C ARG A 353 -40.14 -0.54 -4.40
N SER A 354 -40.92 -1.33 -3.66
CA SER A 354 -42.03 -2.09 -4.26
C SER A 354 -43.03 -1.17 -4.96
N ILE A 355 -43.38 -0.04 -4.33
CA ILE A 355 -44.26 0.97 -4.91
C ILE A 355 -43.64 1.62 -6.16
N ARG A 356 -42.32 1.89 -6.16
CA ARG A 356 -41.64 2.46 -7.34
C ARG A 356 -41.64 1.49 -8.52
N MET A 357 -41.48 0.20 -8.27
CA MET A 357 -41.43 -0.83 -9.32
C MET A 357 -42.80 -1.24 -9.82
N ASP A 358 -43.87 -0.93 -9.08
CA ASP A 358 -45.24 -1.21 -9.51
C ASP A 358 -45.66 -0.27 -10.65
N GLY A 359 -45.62 -0.80 -11.88
CA GLY A 359 -46.08 -0.12 -13.09
C GLY A 359 -47.60 -0.01 -13.20
N GLY A 360 -48.36 -0.70 -12.34
CA GLY A 360 -49.81 -0.62 -12.26
C GLY A 360 -50.30 0.63 -11.53
N ILE A 361 -49.46 1.27 -10.72
CA ILE A 361 -49.82 2.45 -9.93
C ILE A 361 -49.48 3.75 -10.71
N PRO A 362 -50.45 4.65 -10.93
CA PRO A 362 -50.21 5.97 -11.51
C PRO A 362 -49.10 6.75 -10.78
N VAL A 363 -48.32 7.55 -11.51
CA VAL A 363 -47.15 8.28 -10.97
C VAL A 363 -47.53 9.18 -9.78
N ASN A 364 -48.66 9.87 -9.86
CA ASN A 364 -49.17 10.73 -8.79
C ASN A 364 -49.54 9.92 -7.54
N GLU A 365 -50.13 8.74 -7.72
CA GLU A 365 -50.52 7.86 -6.62
C GLU A 365 -49.30 7.22 -5.98
N ARG A 366 -48.30 6.78 -6.78
CA ARG A 366 -46.98 6.36 -6.27
C ARG A 366 -46.33 7.47 -5.44
N GLN A 367 -46.34 8.69 -5.94
CA GLN A 367 -45.77 9.84 -5.23
C GLN A 367 -46.49 10.11 -3.90
N GLN A 368 -47.81 9.91 -3.82
CA GLN A 368 -48.56 10.04 -2.57
C GLN A 368 -48.22 8.94 -1.57
N GLN A 369 -48.20 7.68 -2.00
CA GLN A 369 -47.86 6.54 -1.14
C GLN A 369 -46.42 6.64 -0.60
N LEU A 370 -45.46 7.06 -1.44
CA LEU A 370 -44.08 7.29 -1.02
C LEU A 370 -43.95 8.41 0.02
N GLN A 371 -44.77 9.47 -0.09
CA GLN A 371 -44.81 10.53 0.92
C GLN A 371 -45.43 10.07 2.24
N GLN A 372 -46.38 9.13 2.20
CA GLN A 372 -46.92 8.50 3.41
C GLN A 372 -45.84 7.69 4.13
N ILE A 373 -45.09 6.85 3.41
CA ILE A 373 -43.94 6.10 3.96
C ILE A 373 -42.96 7.07 4.62
N TYR A 374 -42.52 8.12 3.90
CA TYR A 374 -41.63 9.13 4.45
C TYR A 374 -42.15 9.74 5.75
N GLY A 375 -43.44 10.10 5.79
CA GLY A 375 -44.07 10.70 6.96
C GLY A 375 -44.18 9.74 8.14
N GLU A 376 -44.55 8.49 7.90
CA GLU A 376 -44.66 7.45 8.93
C GLU A 376 -43.28 7.09 9.49
N THR A 377 -42.30 6.79 8.64
CA THR A 377 -40.92 6.54 9.06
C THR A 377 -40.36 7.72 9.85
N SER A 378 -40.61 8.95 9.41
CA SER A 378 -40.18 10.16 10.11
C SER A 378 -40.76 10.28 11.53
N ARG A 379 -42.05 10.01 11.72
CA ARG A 379 -42.71 10.06 13.04
C ARG A 379 -42.22 8.94 13.96
N SER A 380 -42.01 7.75 13.40
CA SER A 380 -41.50 6.61 14.16
C SER A 380 -40.07 6.84 14.65
N ILE A 381 -39.20 7.43 13.81
CA ILE A 381 -37.86 7.86 14.23
C ILE A 381 -37.93 8.93 15.32
N GLU A 382 -38.81 9.92 15.20
CA GLU A 382 -39.01 10.94 16.24
C GLU A 382 -39.47 10.34 17.58
N THR A 383 -40.29 9.30 17.52
CA THR A 383 -40.75 8.58 18.72
C THR A 383 -39.62 7.83 19.40
N LEU A 384 -38.74 7.19 18.63
CA LEU A 384 -37.62 6.39 19.16
C LEU A 384 -36.41 7.24 19.58
N MET A 385 -36.06 8.26 18.80
CA MET A 385 -34.84 9.06 18.99
C MET A 385 -35.09 10.42 19.65
N GLY A 386 -36.36 10.78 19.86
CA GLY A 386 -36.76 12.12 20.25
C GLY A 386 -36.62 13.15 19.13
N GLN A 387 -37.21 14.33 19.34
CA GLN A 387 -37.22 15.41 18.34
C GLN A 387 -35.81 15.87 17.96
N GLN A 388 -34.91 15.98 18.94
CA GLN A 388 -33.53 16.41 18.73
C GLN A 388 -32.69 15.33 18.00
N GLY A 389 -32.90 14.05 18.32
CA GLY A 389 -32.25 12.94 17.63
C GLY A 389 -32.69 12.84 16.17
N ALA A 390 -34.00 12.90 15.91
CA ALA A 390 -34.53 12.89 14.55
C ALA A 390 -34.08 14.10 13.72
N ALA A 391 -34.04 15.30 14.31
CA ALA A 391 -33.50 16.48 13.65
C ALA A 391 -32.01 16.32 13.31
N SER A 392 -31.22 15.74 14.22
CA SER A 392 -29.80 15.46 14.00
C SER A 392 -29.57 14.44 12.88
N LEU A 393 -30.38 13.38 12.83
CA LEU A 393 -30.34 12.39 11.76
C LEU A 393 -30.64 13.02 10.39
N ARG A 394 -31.67 13.88 10.31
CA ARG A 394 -32.03 14.61 9.08
C ARG A 394 -30.99 15.65 8.66
N ALA A 395 -30.23 16.19 9.60
CA ALA A 395 -29.16 17.14 9.31
C ALA A 395 -27.88 16.45 8.80
N GLN A 396 -27.64 15.19 9.19
CA GLN A 396 -26.46 14.43 8.78
C GLN A 396 -26.60 13.92 7.33
N GLY A 397 -25.51 13.97 6.56
CA GLY A 397 -25.51 13.60 5.14
C GLY A 397 -26.13 12.22 4.84
N GLY A 398 -25.72 11.18 5.58
CA GLY A 398 -26.28 9.82 5.44
C GLY A 398 -27.79 9.79 5.70
N GLY A 399 -28.22 10.23 6.88
CA GLY A 399 -29.63 10.28 7.29
C GLY A 399 -30.51 11.10 6.33
N ARG A 400 -30.02 12.26 5.91
CA ARG A 400 -30.70 13.12 4.93
C ARG A 400 -30.91 12.42 3.59
N ASN A 401 -29.90 11.68 3.11
CA ASN A 401 -29.93 11.08 1.78
C ASN A 401 -30.96 9.96 1.69
N TRP A 402 -30.92 8.98 2.60
CA TRP A 402 -31.85 7.85 2.53
C TRP A 402 -33.28 8.26 2.87
N LEU A 403 -33.48 9.10 3.91
CA LEU A 403 -34.82 9.52 4.32
C LEU A 403 -35.51 10.34 3.22
N ASN A 404 -34.80 11.27 2.59
CA ASN A 404 -35.38 12.06 1.48
C ASN A 404 -35.70 11.22 0.25
N ASN A 405 -34.99 10.12 0.03
CA ASN A 405 -35.24 9.24 -1.10
C ASN A 405 -36.52 8.42 -0.91
N LEU A 406 -36.91 8.07 0.33
CA LEU A 406 -38.17 7.37 0.61
C LEU A 406 -39.37 8.06 -0.03
N GLY A 407 -39.44 9.39 0.06
CA GLY A 407 -40.56 10.18 -0.46
C GLY A 407 -40.53 10.45 -1.97
N ARG A 408 -39.61 9.87 -2.75
CA ARG A 408 -39.42 10.23 -4.18
C ARG A 408 -39.70 9.06 -5.10
N VAL A 409 -40.48 9.30 -6.15
CA VAL A 409 -40.63 8.36 -7.28
C VAL A 409 -39.30 8.16 -7.99
N ASN A 410 -38.54 9.24 -8.21
CA ASN A 410 -37.19 9.20 -8.79
C ASN A 410 -36.16 9.54 -7.69
N PRO A 411 -35.52 8.53 -7.06
CA PRO A 411 -34.54 8.75 -6.01
C PRO A 411 -33.26 9.37 -6.58
N TYR A 412 -32.55 10.16 -5.77
CA TYR A 412 -31.21 10.62 -6.12
C TYR A 412 -30.20 9.48 -5.97
N PRO A 413 -29.15 9.43 -6.82
CA PRO A 413 -28.08 8.46 -6.67
C PRO A 413 -27.47 8.56 -5.28
N ILE A 414 -27.45 7.44 -4.56
CA ILE A 414 -26.83 7.36 -3.23
C ILE A 414 -25.36 7.06 -3.44
N THR A 415 -24.50 8.06 -3.31
CA THR A 415 -23.07 7.82 -3.20
C THR A 415 -22.76 7.38 -1.77
N LYS A 416 -22.95 6.09 -1.47
CA LYS A 416 -22.28 5.52 -0.29
C LYS A 416 -20.77 5.59 -0.56
N PRO A 417 -19.92 5.92 0.42
CA PRO A 417 -18.50 5.70 0.26
C PRO A 417 -18.30 4.19 0.10
N THR A 418 -18.22 3.72 -1.14
CA THR A 418 -17.88 2.33 -1.43
C THR A 418 -16.45 2.17 -0.97
N PHE A 419 -16.25 1.37 0.08
CA PHE A 419 -14.91 1.06 0.51
C PHE A 419 -14.26 0.31 -0.64
N GLN A 420 -13.29 0.96 -1.28
CA GLN A 420 -12.61 0.40 -2.43
C GLN A 420 -11.90 -0.87 -1.97
N VAL A 421 -12.10 -1.96 -2.72
CA VAL A 421 -11.27 -3.14 -2.53
C VAL A 421 -9.85 -2.67 -2.79
N ILE A 422 -8.99 -2.68 -1.76
CA ILE A 422 -7.56 -2.42 -1.94
C ILE A 422 -7.06 -3.55 -2.84
N THR A 423 -6.98 -3.29 -4.14
CA THR A 423 -6.24 -4.13 -5.06
C THR A 423 -4.80 -3.94 -4.65
N SER A 424 -4.19 -4.96 -4.07
CA SER A 424 -2.78 -5.00 -3.68
C SER A 424 -1.91 -4.39 -4.80
N GLY A 425 -1.55 -3.13 -4.62
CA GLY A 425 -0.89 -2.35 -5.67
C GLY A 425 -0.27 -1.05 -5.15
N ALA A 426 -0.24 -0.83 -3.84
CA ALA A 426 0.66 0.19 -3.30
C ALA A 426 2.09 -0.36 -3.42
N PRO A 427 2.97 0.24 -4.24
CA PRO A 427 4.39 -0.07 -4.14
C PRO A 427 4.80 0.21 -2.69
N SER A 428 5.57 -0.71 -2.12
CA SER A 428 6.29 -0.41 -0.88
C SER A 428 7.07 0.89 -1.12
N PRO A 429 6.92 1.94 -0.29
CA PRO A 429 7.77 3.12 -0.39
C PRO A 429 9.24 2.77 -0.22
#